data_AF-F3GLU5-F1
#
_entry.id   AF-F3GLU5-F1
#
_cell.length_a   1.000
_cell.length_b   1.000
_cell.length_c   1.000
_cell.angle_alpha   90.00
_cell.angle_beta   90.00
_cell.angle_gamma   90.00
#
_symmetry.space_group_name_H-M   'P 1'
#
loop_
_entity.id
_entity.type
_entity.pdbx_description
1 polymer ?
#
loop_
_entity_poly.entity_id
_entity_poly.type
_entity_poly.pdbx_seq_one_letter_code
_entity_poly.pdbx_strand_id
1 'polypeptide(L)' 'MSLFKYRALDAQGAPQNGTLEARDQDAAIAALQKRGLMVLQVDAAGLGGLRR' A
#
# COMPACT_ATOMS: atom_id res chain seq x y z
N MET A 1 -6.07 3.49 12.94
CA MET A 1 -5.20 3.40 11.75
C MET A 1 -4.93 1.94 11.51
N SER A 2 -4.93 1.53 10.25
CA SER A 2 -4.72 0.15 9.85
C SER A 2 -3.42 0.06 9.06
N LEU A 3 -2.71 -1.05 9.24
CA LEU A 3 -1.50 -1.33 8.49
C LEU A 3 -1.89 -1.90 7.11
N PHE A 4 -1.32 -1.36 6.05
CA PHE A 4 -1.51 -1.80 4.68
C PHE A 4 -0.17 -2.20 4.09
N LYS A 5 -0.09 -3.38 3.46
CA LYS A 5 1.01 -3.75 2.58
C LYS A 5 0.76 -3.15 1.19
N TYR A 6 1.82 -2.65 0.58
CA TYR A 6 1.74 -2.10 -0.77
C TYR A 6 2.83 -2.65 -1.68
N ARG A 7 2.50 -2.71 -2.97
CA ARG A 7 3.41 -2.82 -4.10
C ARG A 7 3.17 -1.63 -5.00
N ALA A 8 4.23 -0.93 -5.35
CA ALA A 8 4.21 0.22 -6.23
C ALA A 8 5.47 0.20 -7.11
N LEU A 9 5.52 1.07 -8.11
CA LEU A 9 6.72 1.36 -8.89
C LEU A 9 7.13 2.80 -8.63
N ASP A 10 8.42 3.09 -8.62
CA ASP A 10 8.90 4.47 -8.67
C ASP A 10 8.88 5.04 -10.11
N ALA A 11 9.30 6.29 -10.27
CA ALA A 11 9.32 6.97 -11.57
C ALA A 11 10.29 6.32 -12.58
N GLN A 12 11.19 5.45 -12.13
CA GLN A 12 12.15 4.70 -12.94
C GLN A 12 11.62 3.29 -13.24
N GLY A 13 10.42 2.95 -12.78
CA GLY A 13 9.82 1.64 -12.92
C GLY A 13 10.41 0.60 -11.96
N ALA A 14 11.22 1.01 -10.96
CA ALA A 14 11.76 0.07 -10.00
C ALA A 14 10.68 -0.32 -8.98
N PRO A 15 10.54 -1.61 -8.66
CA PRO A 15 9.52 -2.09 -7.73
C PRO A 15 9.82 -1.64 -6.31
N GLN A 16 8.84 -0.96 -5.71
CA GLN A 16 8.84 -0.50 -4.33
C GLN A 16 7.74 -1.24 -3.56
N ASN A 17 8.11 -1.89 -2.47
CA ASN A 17 7.17 -2.62 -1.64
C ASN A 17 7.45 -2.39 -0.15
N GLY A 18 6.40 -2.42 0.64
CA GLY A 18 6.51 -2.15 2.07
C GLY A 18 5.16 -2.16 2.76
N THR A 19 5.15 -1.65 3.98
CA THR A 19 3.92 -1.39 4.74
C THR A 19 3.79 0.09 5.03
N LEU A 20 2.55 0.59 5.03
CA LEU A 20 2.23 1.91 5.54
C LEU A 20 0.99 1.85 6.42
N GLU A 21 0.94 2.75 7.39
CA GLU A 21 -0.25 2.97 8.19
C GLU A 21 -1.12 4.03 7.51
N ALA A 22 -2.39 3.70 7.33
CA ALA A 22 -3.37 4.62 6.77
C ALA A 22 -4.70 4.47 7.48
N ARG A 23 -5.58 5.46 7.30
CA ARG A 23 -6.93 5.41 7.86
C ARG A 23 -7.79 4.36 7.13
N ASP A 24 -7.56 4.22 5.83
CA ASP A 24 -8.28 3.38 4.89
C ASP A 24 -7.41 3.17 3.64
N GLN A 25 -7.84 2.27 2.76
CA GLN A 25 -7.09 1.91 1.55
C GLN A 25 -6.91 3.11 0.61
N ASP A 26 -7.90 3.99 0.50
CA ASP A 26 -7.82 5.18 -0.34
C ASP A 26 -6.76 6.17 0.19
N ALA A 27 -6.77 6.43 1.50
CA ALA A 27 -5.70 7.18 2.15
C ALA A 27 -4.32 6.55 1.97
N ALA A 28 -4.22 5.21 1.95
CA ALA A 28 -2.97 4.51 1.69
C ALA A 28 -2.47 4.75 0.26
N ILE A 29 -3.36 4.64 -0.73
CA ILE A 29 -3.05 4.90 -2.14
C ILE A 29 -2.65 6.36 -2.34
N ALA A 30 -3.40 7.30 -1.79
CA ALA A 30 -3.10 8.74 -1.89
C ALA A 30 -1.73 9.08 -1.26
N ALA A 31 -1.38 8.45 -0.14
CA ALA A 31 -0.07 8.64 0.49
C ALA A 31 1.08 8.12 -0.38
N LEU A 32 0.90 6.98 -1.08
CA LEU A 32 1.89 6.42 -2.00
C LEU A 32 2.02 7.26 -3.27
N GLN A 33 0.90 7.69 -3.87
CA GLN A 33 0.91 8.56 -5.05
C GLN A 33 1.58 9.91 -4.77
N LYS A 34 1.34 10.50 -3.58
CA LYS A 34 2.04 11.74 -3.15
C LYS A 34 3.55 11.57 -3.03
N ARG A 35 4.05 10.35 -2.85
CA ARG A 35 5.49 10.04 -2.85
C ARG A 35 6.06 9.83 -4.25
N GLY A 36 5.26 10.01 -5.30
CA GLY A 36 5.64 9.73 -6.68
C GLY A 36 5.68 8.24 -7.00
N LEU A 37 5.01 7.41 -6.18
CA LEU A 37 4.93 5.97 -6.41
C LEU A 37 3.64 5.62 -7.17
N MET A 38 3.78 4.86 -8.25
CA MET A 38 2.66 4.28 -8.98
C MET A 38 2.20 3.01 -8.30
N VAL A 39 1.07 3.08 -7.59
CA VAL A 39 0.53 1.96 -6.83
C VAL A 39 0.05 0.85 -7.76
N LEU A 40 0.58 -0.35 -7.58
CA LEU A 40 0.16 -1.57 -8.29
C LEU A 40 -0.85 -2.37 -7.45
N GLN A 41 -0.61 -2.46 -6.15
CA GLN A 41 -1.45 -3.22 -5.23
C GLN A 41 -1.34 -2.65 -3.81
N VAL A 42 -2.47 -2.59 -3.11
CA VAL A 42 -2.54 -2.27 -1.68
C VAL A 42 -3.48 -3.25 -1.03
N ASP A 43 -3.00 -3.94 0.01
CA ASP A 43 -3.76 -4.90 0.80
C ASP A 43 -3.70 -4.54 2.28
N ALA A 44 -4.79 -4.70 3.02
CA ALA A 44 -4.73 -4.56 4.47
C ALA A 44 -3.85 -5.68 5.06
N ALA A 45 -2.78 -5.30 5.76
CA ALA A 45 -1.81 -6.22 6.34
C ALA A 45 -2.42 -7.12 7.45
N GLY A 46 -3.65 -6.83 7.88
CA GLY A 46 -4.38 -7.59 8.88
C GLY A 46 -5.43 -8.59 8.36
N LEU A 47 -5.63 -8.72 7.04
CA LEU A 47 -6.65 -9.65 6.49
C LEU A 47 -6.12 -11.04 6.12
N GLY A 48 -4.90 -11.38 6.55
CA GLY A 48 -4.36 -12.74 6.48
C GLY A 48 -4.58 -13.51 7.78
N GLY A 49 -5.81 -13.94 8.08
CA GLY A 49 -6.00 -14.83 9.23
C GLY A 49 -7.42 -15.13 9.74
N LEU A 50 -8.50 -14.79 9.02
CA LEU A 50 -9.86 -15.14 9.43
C LEU A 50 -10.63 -15.79 8.28
N ARG A 51 -10.09 -16.88 7.71
CA ARG A 51 -10.92 -17.84 6.97
C ARG A 51 -11.32 -18.94 7.96
N ARG A 52 -12.63 -19.17 8.00
CA ARG A 52 -13.43 -19.96 8.95
C ARG A 52 -12.87 -21.32 9.34
#